data_AF-A0A7C5ZRQ3-F1
#
_entry.id   AF-A0A7C5ZRQ3-F1
#
_cell.length_a   1.000
_cell.length_b   1.000
_cell.length_c   1.000
_cell.angle_alpha   90.00
_cell.angle_beta   90.00
_cell.angle_gamma   90.00
#
_symmetry.space_group_name_H-M   'P 1'
#
loop_
_entity.id
_entity.type
_entity.pdbx_description
1 polymer ?
#
loop_
_entity_poly.entity_id
_entity_poly.type
_entity_poly.pdbx_seq_one_letter_code
_entity_poly.pdbx_strand_id
1 'polypeptide(L)'
;MQGKEELDLISEIYRELREEAVKFADDAINFAKEIAKNARNFKYFCAALLIYSVVFAALGLYFIQLPENFITSLSLLTLCWINILYALLLWRDYAKTVEKYRYLVDAEKEMEIIKQKVREMETHGTCSERTT
;
A
#
# COMPACT_ATOMS: atom_id res chain seq x y z
N MET A 1 -32.06 -30.20 28.11
CA MET A 1 -31.06 -30.43 27.05
C MET A 1 -31.05 -29.32 25.99
N GLN A 2 -32.16 -28.59 25.78
CA GLN A 2 -32.28 -27.46 24.84
C GLN A 2 -31.22 -26.34 25.01
N GLY A 3 -30.87 -25.97 26.25
CA GLY A 3 -29.88 -24.89 26.48
C GLY A 3 -28.42 -25.24 26.16
N LYS A 4 -28.10 -26.52 25.85
CA LYS A 4 -26.76 -26.94 25.43
C LYS A 4 -26.59 -26.83 23.92
N GLU A 5 -27.61 -27.19 23.15
CA GLU A 5 -27.63 -27.05 21.68
C GLU A 5 -27.61 -25.58 21.24
N GLU A 6 -28.31 -24.68 21.95
CA GLU A 6 -28.24 -23.23 21.65
C GLU A 6 -26.85 -22.64 21.95
N LEU A 7 -26.19 -23.11 23.02
CA LEU A 7 -24.85 -22.66 23.39
C LEU A 7 -23.79 -23.14 22.40
N ASP A 8 -23.90 -24.39 21.95
CA ASP A 8 -23.02 -24.96 20.92
C ASP A 8 -23.22 -24.23 19.58
N LEU A 9 -24.45 -23.92 19.19
CA LEU A 9 -24.75 -23.18 17.96
C LEU A 9 -24.18 -21.75 17.98
N ILE A 10 -24.28 -21.04 19.10
CA ILE A 10 -23.69 -19.69 19.25
C ILE A 10 -22.16 -19.77 19.18
N SER A 11 -21.55 -20.83 19.73
CA SER A 11 -20.10 -21.02 19.68
C SER A 11 -19.60 -21.29 18.25
N GLU A 12 -20.35 -22.06 17.47
CA GLU A 12 -20.04 -22.38 16.06
C GLU A 12 -20.10 -21.10 15.20
N ILE A 13 -21.16 -20.29 15.36
CA ILE A 13 -21.32 -19.00 14.66
C ILE A 13 -20.18 -18.05 15.02
N TYR A 14 -19.80 -17.96 16.31
CA TYR A 14 -18.68 -17.12 16.73
C TYR A 14 -17.35 -17.58 16.13
N ARG A 15 -17.13 -18.89 15.99
CA ARG A 15 -15.93 -19.45 15.38
C ARG A 15 -15.86 -19.11 13.89
N GLU A 16 -16.95 -19.29 13.15
CA GLU A 16 -17.02 -18.92 11.74
C GLU A 16 -16.80 -17.42 11.51
N LEU A 17 -17.46 -16.57 12.31
CA LEU A 17 -17.28 -15.11 12.21
C LEU A 17 -15.83 -14.70 12.48
N ARG A 18 -15.17 -15.39 13.40
CA ARG A 18 -13.76 -15.16 13.72
C ARG A 18 -12.84 -15.59 12.57
N GLU A 19 -13.07 -16.76 11.98
CA GLU A 19 -12.28 -17.23 10.84
C GLU A 19 -12.43 -16.32 9.63
N GLU A 20 -13.64 -15.85 9.32
CA GLU A 20 -13.87 -14.88 8.25
C GLU A 20 -13.17 -13.53 8.54
N ALA A 21 -13.27 -13.02 9.77
CA ALA A 21 -12.58 -11.80 10.16
C ALA A 21 -11.04 -11.94 10.09
N VAL A 22 -10.51 -13.10 10.48
CA VAL A 22 -9.07 -13.42 10.38
C VAL A 22 -8.63 -13.43 8.93
N LYS A 23 -9.41 -14.06 8.05
CA LYS A 23 -9.12 -14.15 6.61
C LYS A 23 -9.20 -12.79 5.92
N PHE A 24 -10.24 -12.00 6.23
CA PHE A 24 -10.38 -10.64 5.72
C PHE A 24 -9.20 -9.75 6.14
N ALA A 25 -8.74 -9.87 7.39
CA ALA A 25 -7.55 -9.17 7.86
C ALA A 25 -6.31 -9.58 7.07
N ASP A 26 -6.06 -10.89 6.89
CA ASP A 26 -4.88 -11.37 6.15
C ASP A 26 -4.90 -10.91 4.67
N ASP A 27 -6.07 -10.91 4.02
CA ASP A 27 -6.25 -10.39 2.67
C ASP A 27 -5.98 -8.88 2.58
N ALA A 28 -6.47 -8.11 3.55
CA ALA A 28 -6.23 -6.67 3.64
C ALA A 28 -4.74 -6.35 3.83
N ILE A 29 -4.03 -7.14 4.65
CA ILE A 29 -2.58 -7.02 4.89
C ILE A 29 -1.79 -7.31 3.60
N ASN A 30 -2.15 -8.39 2.91
CA ASN A 30 -1.49 -8.75 1.65
C ASN A 30 -1.70 -7.66 0.59
N PHE A 31 -2.92 -7.13 0.50
CA PHE A 31 -3.23 -6.00 -0.37
C PHE A 31 -2.40 -4.76 -0.02
N ALA A 32 -2.30 -4.40 1.27
CA ALA A 32 -1.48 -3.29 1.73
C ALA A 32 0.01 -3.47 1.39
N LYS A 33 0.54 -4.69 1.53
CA LYS A 33 1.93 -5.02 1.14
C LYS A 33 2.16 -4.92 -0.36
N GLU A 34 1.24 -5.41 -1.19
CA GLU A 34 1.33 -5.27 -2.64
C GLU A 34 1.30 -3.81 -3.07
N ILE A 35 0.45 -3.00 -2.44
CA ILE A 35 0.40 -1.57 -2.68
C ILE A 35 1.69 -0.90 -2.26
N ALA A 36 2.23 -1.21 -1.08
CA ALA A 36 3.51 -0.67 -0.60
C ALA A 36 4.69 -1.03 -1.54
N LYS A 37 4.66 -2.23 -2.14
CA LYS A 37 5.65 -2.67 -3.13
C LYS A 37 5.50 -1.93 -4.45
N ASN A 38 4.28 -1.82 -4.98
CA ASN A 38 3.99 -1.05 -6.19
C ASN A 38 4.33 0.42 -6.01
N ALA A 39 4.03 0.96 -4.84
CA ALA A 39 4.37 2.30 -4.40
C ALA A 39 5.87 2.59 -4.45
N ARG A 40 6.68 1.68 -3.92
CA ARG A 40 8.14 1.77 -3.96
C ARG A 40 8.66 1.72 -5.40
N ASN A 41 8.17 0.81 -6.22
CA ASN A 41 8.57 0.71 -7.63
C ASN A 41 8.20 1.98 -8.42
N PHE A 42 7.03 2.54 -8.13
CA PHE A 42 6.54 3.78 -8.75
C PHE A 42 7.40 4.99 -8.40
N LYS A 43 7.88 5.09 -7.15
CA LYS A 43 8.84 6.11 -6.73
C LYS A 43 10.16 6.03 -7.53
N TYR A 44 10.70 4.81 -7.71
CA TYR A 44 11.91 4.60 -8.51
C TYR A 44 11.70 4.92 -9.98
N PHE A 45 10.53 4.57 -10.54
CA PHE A 45 10.16 4.93 -11.90
C PHE A 45 10.13 6.45 -12.10
N CYS A 46 9.45 7.19 -11.21
CA CYS A 46 9.42 8.66 -11.28
C CYS A 46 10.82 9.28 -11.14
N ALA A 47 11.64 8.76 -10.22
CA ALA A 47 13.01 9.23 -10.04
C ALA A 47 13.87 8.99 -11.30
N ALA A 48 13.77 7.80 -11.91
CA ALA A 48 14.46 7.50 -13.16
C ALA A 48 14.01 8.44 -14.29
N LEU A 49 12.70 8.68 -14.43
CA LEU A 49 12.14 9.60 -15.42
C LEU A 49 12.69 11.03 -15.28
N LEU A 50 12.79 11.53 -14.04
CA LEU A 50 13.39 12.83 -13.76
C LEU A 50 14.87 12.87 -14.14
N ILE A 51 15.66 11.85 -13.74
CA ILE A 51 17.09 11.78 -14.05
C ILE A 51 17.32 11.77 -15.57
N TYR A 52 16.61 10.93 -16.31
CA TYR A 52 16.71 10.89 -17.77
C TYR A 52 16.33 12.23 -18.39
N SER A 53 15.26 12.86 -17.91
CA SER A 53 14.81 14.16 -18.43
C SER A 53 15.85 15.26 -18.20
N VAL A 54 16.58 15.24 -17.07
CA VAL A 54 17.68 16.19 -16.81
C VAL A 54 18.85 15.95 -17.76
N VAL A 55 19.26 14.68 -17.96
CA VAL A 55 20.35 14.33 -18.89
C VAL A 55 20.01 14.75 -20.32
N PHE A 56 18.80 14.43 -20.79
CA PHE A 56 18.37 14.81 -22.13
C PHE A 56 18.17 16.31 -22.30
N ALA A 57 17.74 17.02 -21.25
CA ALA A 57 17.67 18.48 -21.30
C ALA A 57 19.07 19.11 -21.42
N ALA A 58 20.07 18.59 -20.70
CA ALA A 58 21.45 19.05 -20.81
C ALA A 58 22.00 18.82 -22.24
N LEU A 59 21.72 17.66 -22.83
CA LEU A 59 22.08 17.36 -24.22
C LEU A 59 21.37 18.30 -25.21
N GLY A 60 20.07 18.52 -25.03
CA GLY A 60 19.29 19.45 -25.85
C GLY A 60 19.85 20.87 -25.81
N LEU A 61 20.18 21.38 -24.62
CA LEU A 61 20.79 22.71 -24.46
C LEU A 61 22.19 22.80 -25.06
N TYR A 62 22.97 21.72 -25.04
CA TYR A 62 24.29 21.67 -25.67
C TYR A 62 24.19 21.75 -27.20
N PHE A 63 23.27 21.00 -27.81
CA PHE A 63 23.14 20.91 -29.26
C PHE A 63 22.29 22.03 -29.90
N ILE A 64 21.50 22.78 -29.12
CA ILE A 64 20.62 23.83 -29.66
C ILE A 64 21.38 24.97 -30.35
N GLN A 65 22.66 25.15 -30.01
CA GLN A 65 23.52 26.16 -30.63
C GLN A 65 23.93 25.80 -32.07
N LEU A 66 23.78 24.52 -32.46
CA LEU A 66 24.03 24.08 -33.82
C LEU A 66 22.74 24.23 -34.67
N PRO A 67 22.77 25.02 -35.75
CA PRO A 67 21.56 25.30 -36.53
C PRO A 67 20.96 24.03 -37.16
N GLU A 68 21.78 23.05 -37.52
CA GLU A 68 21.34 21.74 -38.04
C GLU A 68 20.54 20.93 -37.02
N ASN A 69 20.79 21.14 -35.72
CA ASN A 69 20.18 20.39 -34.62
C ASN A 69 19.14 21.21 -33.86
N PHE A 70 18.83 22.44 -34.28
CA PHE A 70 17.97 23.35 -33.52
C PHE A 70 16.57 22.77 -33.28
N ILE A 71 15.90 22.28 -34.33
CA ILE A 71 14.54 21.71 -34.22
C ILE A 71 14.53 20.44 -33.37
N THR A 72 15.51 19.56 -33.57
CA THR A 72 15.64 18.31 -32.81
C THR A 72 15.89 18.59 -31.32
N SER A 73 16.77 19.54 -31.02
CA SER A 73 17.12 19.94 -29.66
C SER A 73 15.93 20.61 -28.96
N LEU A 74 15.20 21.48 -29.67
CA LEU A 74 14.00 22.12 -29.14
C LEU A 74 12.90 21.08 -28.84
N SER A 75 12.68 20.13 -29.76
CA SER A 75 11.73 19.03 -29.57
C SER A 75 12.10 18.14 -28.37
N LEU A 76 13.39 17.82 -28.23
CA LEU A 76 13.90 17.07 -27.09
C LEU A 76 13.67 17.80 -25.77
N LEU A 77 13.92 19.11 -25.72
CA LEU A 77 13.67 19.94 -24.54
C LEU A 77 12.19 20.00 -24.17
N THR A 78 11.30 20.13 -25.16
CA THR A 78 9.85 20.10 -24.95
C THR A 78 9.41 18.74 -24.38
N LEU A 79 9.93 17.63 -24.92
CA LEU A 79 9.63 16.29 -24.41
C LEU A 79 10.14 16.09 -22.98
N CYS A 80 11.34 16.60 -22.65
CA CYS A 80 11.85 16.56 -21.28
C CYS A 80 10.95 17.35 -20.32
N TRP A 81 10.46 18.51 -20.73
CA TRP A 81 9.54 19.31 -19.92
C TRP A 81 8.21 18.58 -19.66
N ILE A 82 7.63 17.98 -20.71
CA ILE A 82 6.41 17.17 -20.59
C ILE A 82 6.64 15.98 -19.63
N ASN A 83 7.77 15.29 -19.75
CA ASN A 83 8.11 14.17 -18.88
C ASN A 83 8.28 14.59 -17.41
N ILE A 84 8.88 15.75 -17.15
CA ILE A 84 9.01 16.30 -15.80
C ILE A 84 7.61 16.61 -15.22
N LEU A 85 6.76 17.29 -15.98
CA LEU A 85 5.38 17.58 -15.55
C LEU A 85 4.58 16.30 -15.28
N TYR A 86 4.73 15.30 -16.15
CA TYR A 86 4.08 14.00 -16.00
C TYR A 86 4.56 13.28 -14.73
N ALA A 87 5.87 13.25 -14.48
CA ALA A 87 6.43 12.67 -13.26
C ALA A 87 5.93 13.37 -11.99
N LEU A 88 5.76 14.71 -12.02
CA LEU A 88 5.20 15.47 -10.90
C LEU A 88 3.72 15.15 -10.65
N LEU A 89 2.91 15.01 -11.71
CA LEU A 89 1.51 14.61 -11.60
C LEU A 89 1.38 13.20 -11.01
N LEU A 90 2.17 12.26 -11.54
CA LEU A 90 2.26 10.90 -11.01
C LEU A 90 2.64 10.89 -9.53
N TRP A 91 3.63 11.70 -9.14
CA TRP A 91 4.05 11.80 -7.74
C TRP A 91 2.95 12.34 -6.83
N ARG A 92 2.14 13.30 -7.30
CA ARG A 92 1.01 13.85 -6.55
C ARG A 92 -0.09 12.82 -6.35
N ASP A 93 -0.44 12.08 -7.40
CA ASP A 93 -1.48 11.05 -7.32
C ASP A 93 -1.01 9.87 -6.46
N TYR A 94 0.28 9.57 -6.51
CA TYR A 94 0.93 8.62 -5.61
C TYR A 94 0.84 9.07 -4.14
N ALA A 95 1.17 10.32 -3.81
CA ALA A 95 1.10 10.82 -2.45
C ALA A 95 -0.31 10.69 -1.85
N LYS A 96 -1.34 11.05 -2.62
CA LYS A 96 -2.76 10.89 -2.22
C LYS A 96 -3.13 9.42 -1.99
N THR A 97 -2.62 8.54 -2.84
CA THR A 97 -2.88 7.10 -2.77
C THR A 97 -2.24 6.51 -1.51
N VAL A 98 -0.96 6.81 -1.25
CA VAL A 98 -0.25 6.39 -0.03
C VAL A 98 -0.94 6.90 1.23
N GLU A 99 -1.44 8.13 1.24
CA GLU A 99 -2.14 8.68 2.40
C GLU A 99 -3.43 7.93 2.71
N LYS A 100 -4.23 7.58 1.69
CA LYS A 100 -5.39 6.69 1.85
C LYS A 100 -5.01 5.31 2.37
N TYR A 101 -3.89 4.76 1.91
CA TYR A 101 -3.44 3.44 2.33
C TYR A 101 -2.76 3.41 3.69
N ARG A 102 -2.24 4.54 4.17
CA ARG A 102 -1.70 4.64 5.53
C ARG A 102 -2.80 4.40 6.58
N TYR A 103 -4.02 4.88 6.34
CA TYR A 103 -5.16 4.59 7.21
C TYR A 103 -5.48 3.09 7.28
N LEU A 104 -5.33 2.38 6.15
CA LEU A 104 -5.51 0.92 6.10
C LEU A 104 -4.42 0.17 6.89
N VAL A 105 -3.17 0.65 6.85
CA VAL A 105 -2.05 0.08 7.63
C VAL A 105 -2.20 0.37 9.13
N ASP A 106 -2.71 1.55 9.49
CA ASP A 106 -2.98 1.87 10.90
C ASP A 106 -4.16 1.03 11.44
N ALA A 107 -5.20 0.80 10.63
CA ALA A 107 -6.28 -0.13 10.95
C ALA A 107 -5.82 -1.60 11.06
N GLU A 108 -4.84 -2.03 10.25
CA GLU A 108 -4.19 -3.35 10.37
C GLU A 108 -3.54 -3.53 11.75
N LYS A 109 -2.78 -2.55 12.23
CA LYS A 109 -2.12 -2.63 13.54
C LYS A 109 -3.13 -2.73 14.68
N GLU A 110 -4.23 -1.98 14.59
CA GLU A 110 -5.31 -2.09 15.57
C GLU A 110 -5.95 -3.48 15.55
N MET A 111 -6.18 -4.05 14.37
CA MET A 111 -6.69 -5.42 14.23
C MET A 111 -5.72 -6.48 14.78
N GLU A 112 -4.41 -6.34 14.57
CA GLU A 112 -3.41 -7.25 15.16
C GLU A 112 -3.43 -7.20 16.70
N ILE A 113 -3.51 -6.00 17.28
CA ILE A 113 -3.61 -5.81 18.73
C ILE A 113 -4.88 -6.47 19.27
N ILE A 114 -6.01 -6.32 18.56
CA ILE A 114 -7.26 -6.98 18.94
C ILE A 114 -7.14 -8.51 18.82
N LYS A 115 -6.58 -9.04 17.73
CA LYS A 115 -6.29 -10.48 17.55
C LYS A 115 -5.43 -11.04 18.69
N GLN A 116 -4.45 -10.26 19.15
CA GLN A 116 -3.55 -10.65 20.23
C GLN A 116 -4.26 -10.65 21.59
N LYS A 117 -5.03 -9.61 21.90
CA LYS A 117 -5.87 -9.57 23.10
C LYS A 117 -6.91 -10.69 23.15
N VAL A 118 -7.54 -11.03 22.02
CA VAL A 118 -8.49 -12.15 21.96
C VAL A 118 -7.80 -13.48 22.27
N ARG A 119 -6.58 -13.71 21.77
CA ARG A 119 -5.78 -14.91 22.11
C ARG A 119 -5.35 -14.95 23.58
N GLU A 120 -5.04 -13.80 24.17
CA GLU A 120 -4.72 -13.68 25.60
C GLU A 120 -5.95 -13.96 26.49
N MET A 121 -7.15 -13.53 26.09
CA MET A 121 -8.38 -13.85 26.81
C MET A 121 -8.76 -15.33 26.74
N GLU A 122 -8.52 -16.00 25.61
CA GLU A 122 -8.75 -17.45 25.46
C GLU A 122 -7.80 -18.29 26.34
N THR A 123 -6.55 -17.84 26.49
CA THR A 123 -5.54 -18.51 27.33
C THR A 123 -5.75 -18.26 28.83
N HIS A 124 -6.33 -17.12 29.21
CA HIS A 124 -6.69 -16.84 30.62
C HIS A 124 -8.06 -17.42 31.04
N GLY A 125 -9.04 -17.50 30.14
CA GLY A 125 -10.34 -18.13 30.43
C GLY A 125 -10.23 -19.63 30.69
N THR A 126 -9.36 -20.32 29.95
CA THR A 126 -9.11 -21.77 30.12
C THR A 126 -8.33 -22.12 31.40
N CYS A 127 -7.70 -21.15 32.05
CA CYS A 127 -6.99 -21.36 33.32
C CYS A 127 -7.92 -21.25 34.54
N SER A 128 -9.05 -20.54 34.43
CA SER A 128 -10.00 -20.36 35.54
C SER A 128 -10.99 -21.52 35.71
N GLU A 129 -11.29 -22.27 34.64
CA GLU A 129 -12.26 -23.39 34.69
C GLU A 129 -11.65 -24.72 35.17
N ARG A 130 -10.35 -24.76 35.52
CA ARG A 130 -9.68 -26.00 35.97
C ARG A 130 -9.46 -26.07 37.50
N THR A 131 -10.06 -25.17 38.27
CA THR A 131 -9.85 -25.06 39.74
C THR A 131 -11.11 -25.11 40.61
N THR A 132 -12.26 -25.56 40.09
CA THR A 132 -13.43 -25.88 40.92
C THR A 132 -14.09 -27.17 40.49
#